data_AF-A0A1B9GUS6-F1
#
_entry.id   AF-A0A1B9GUS6-F1
#
_cell.length_a   1.000
_cell.length_b   1.000
_cell.length_c   1.000
_cell.angle_alpha   90.00
_cell.angle_beta   90.00
_cell.angle_gamma   90.00
#
_symmetry.space_group_name_H-M   'P 1'
#
loop_
_entity.id
_entity.type
_entity.pdbx_description
1 polymer ?
#
loop_
_entity_poly.entity_id
_entity_poly.type
_entity_poly.pdbx_seq_one_letter_code
_entity_poly.pdbx_strand_id
1 'polypeptide(L)'
;MTSKERWISSIDTRLRLLLRRKLIEPQWVVNLYLALLEVRSLVEGCAEMSSPGPFYIKHDDDRGDHIRALEDGTVTGVIDWEWAYTTHKEETFCSPIGWAHKQFHSWKNDALSKEEICLLDAFNAAARPDLA
;
A
#
# COMPACT_ATOMS: atom_id res chain seq x y z
N MET A 1 18.19 -4.30 -3.24
CA MET A 1 17.15 -4.37 -2.21
C MET A 1 15.88 -4.82 -2.91
N THR A 2 15.23 -5.88 -2.45
CA THR A 2 13.95 -6.40 -2.98
C THR A 2 12.77 -5.84 -2.17
N SER A 3 11.54 -6.03 -2.66
CA SER A 3 10.33 -5.64 -1.92
C SER A 3 10.25 -6.42 -0.60
N LYS A 4 10.62 -7.69 -0.64
CA LYS A 4 10.73 -8.57 0.52
C LYS A 4 11.68 -8.00 1.57
N GLU A 5 12.92 -7.68 1.19
CA GLU A 5 13.92 -7.13 2.12
C GLU A 5 13.45 -5.82 2.77
N ARG A 6 12.80 -4.94 1.99
CA ARG A 6 12.23 -3.69 2.50
C ARG A 6 11.15 -3.95 3.54
N TRP A 7 10.18 -4.82 3.23
CA TRP A 7 9.08 -5.14 4.13
C TRP A 7 9.55 -5.85 5.40
N ILE A 8 10.49 -6.80 5.30
CA ILE A 8 11.09 -7.47 6.46
C ILE A 8 11.80 -6.45 7.37
N SER A 9 12.58 -5.54 6.80
CA SER A 9 13.24 -4.47 7.57
C SER A 9 12.24 -3.58 8.32
N SER A 10 11.13 -3.20 7.67
CA SER A 10 10.04 -2.43 8.29
C SER A 10 9.36 -3.20 9.43
N ILE A 11 9.07 -4.49 9.21
CA ILE A 11 8.44 -5.36 10.21
C ILE A 11 9.35 -5.55 11.42
N ASP A 12 10.62 -5.90 11.20
CA ASP A 12 11.60 -6.11 12.27
C ASP A 12 11.81 -4.82 13.10
N THR A 13 11.79 -3.66 12.44
CA THR A 13 11.88 -2.37 13.13
C THR A 13 10.64 -2.12 13.99
N ARG A 14 9.44 -2.38 13.48
CA ARG A 14 8.19 -2.25 14.24
C ARG A 14 8.13 -3.23 15.41
N LEU A 15 8.50 -4.49 15.22
CA LEU A 15 8.59 -5.50 16.30
C LEU A 15 9.55 -5.04 17.40
N ARG A 16 10.73 -4.52 17.03
CA ARG A 16 11.72 -4.02 17.98
C ARG A 16 11.19 -2.83 18.79
N LEU A 17 10.51 -1.88 18.16
CA LEU A 17 9.91 -0.73 18.83
C LEU A 17 8.72 -1.15 19.72
N LEU A 18 7.93 -2.11 19.26
CA LEU A 18 6.80 -2.68 19.99
C LEU A 18 7.25 -3.36 21.29
N LEU A 19 8.25 -4.24 21.21
CA LEU A 19 8.82 -4.94 22.38
C LEU A 19 9.48 -3.97 23.37
N ARG A 20 9.98 -2.83 22.89
CA ARG A 20 10.49 -1.73 23.73
C ARG A 20 9.39 -0.82 24.29
N ARG A 21 8.12 -1.08 23.99
CA ARG A 21 6.95 -0.26 24.36
C ARG A 21 7.07 1.19 23.87
N LYS A 22 7.63 1.40 22.68
CA LYS A 22 7.86 2.71 22.05
C LYS A 22 7.00 2.98 20.82
N LEU A 23 6.09 2.06 20.46
CA LEU A 23 5.33 2.14 19.21
C LEU A 23 3.85 2.47 19.41
N ILE A 24 3.19 1.81 20.37
CA ILE A 24 1.74 1.90 20.56
C ILE A 24 1.38 1.69 22.03
N GLU A 25 0.16 2.08 22.37
CA GLU A 25 -0.46 1.87 23.68
C GLU A 25 -0.54 0.39 24.09
N PRO A 26 -0.40 0.07 25.39
CA PRO A 26 -0.32 -1.32 25.88
C PRO A 26 -1.44 -2.26 25.45
N GLN A 27 -2.69 -1.77 25.35
CA GLN A 27 -3.85 -2.59 24.99
C GLN A 27 -3.80 -3.16 23.57
N TRP A 28 -3.02 -2.56 22.66
CA TRP A 28 -2.91 -2.99 21.27
C TRP A 28 -1.66 -3.84 20.99
N VAL A 29 -0.77 -3.98 21.98
CA VAL A 29 0.55 -4.61 21.79
C VAL A 29 0.43 -6.04 21.31
N VAL A 30 -0.43 -6.85 21.91
CA VAL A 30 -0.60 -8.26 21.54
C VAL A 30 -1.13 -8.39 20.11
N ASN A 31 -2.17 -7.62 19.76
CA ASN A 31 -2.77 -7.66 18.42
C ASN A 31 -1.77 -7.25 17.34
N LEU A 32 -1.04 -6.15 17.56
CA LEU A 32 -0.03 -5.70 16.60
C LEU A 32 1.15 -6.66 16.51
N TYR A 33 1.57 -7.28 17.62
CA TYR A 33 2.64 -8.27 17.62
C TYR A 33 2.27 -9.48 16.76
N LEU A 34 1.07 -10.04 16.96
CA LEU A 34 0.58 -11.17 16.18
C LEU A 34 0.39 -10.80 14.70
N ALA A 35 -0.17 -9.62 14.41
CA ALA A 35 -0.32 -9.13 13.04
C ALA A 35 1.04 -8.97 12.33
N LEU A 36 2.06 -8.44 13.02
CA LEU A 36 3.41 -8.30 12.46
C LEU A 36 4.07 -9.65 12.18
N LEU A 37 3.86 -10.66 13.05
CA LEU A 37 4.36 -12.02 12.80
C LEU A 37 3.68 -12.68 11.60
N GLU A 38 2.36 -12.50 11.46
CA GLU A 38 1.60 -13.02 10.31
C GLU A 38 2.06 -12.36 9.01
N VAL A 39 2.15 -11.03 8.98
CA VAL A 39 2.64 -10.29 7.80
C VAL A 39 4.08 -10.70 7.47
N ARG A 40 4.93 -10.94 8.48
CA ARG A 40 6.29 -11.45 8.27
C ARG A 40 6.27 -12.78 7.53
N SER A 41 5.45 -13.73 7.99
CA SER A 41 5.28 -15.04 7.37
C SER A 41 4.82 -14.92 5.90
N LEU A 42 3.82 -14.08 5.63
CA LEU A 42 3.32 -13.82 4.27
C LEU A 42 4.40 -13.24 3.36
N VAL A 43 5.16 -12.25 3.86
CA VAL A 43 6.23 -11.60 3.10
C VAL A 43 7.39 -12.57 2.83
N GLU A 44 7.79 -13.38 3.82
CA GLU A 44 8.84 -14.40 3.66
C GLU A 44 8.43 -15.42 2.57
N GLY A 45 7.17 -15.86 2.60
CA GLY A 45 6.60 -16.83 1.66
C GLY A 45 6.26 -16.30 0.27
N CYS A 46 6.22 -14.98 0.06
CA CYS A 46 5.81 -14.39 -1.22
C CYS A 46 6.96 -14.40 -2.24
N ALA A 47 6.82 -15.18 -3.32
CA ALA A 47 7.83 -15.26 -4.38
C ALA A 47 7.93 -13.95 -5.18
N GLU A 48 6.80 -13.30 -5.45
CA GLU A 48 6.68 -12.07 -6.27
C GLU A 48 7.49 -10.91 -5.68
N MET A 49 7.57 -10.84 -4.35
CA MET A 49 8.34 -9.81 -3.63
C MET A 49 9.86 -9.98 -3.71
N SER A 50 10.35 -11.07 -4.31
CA SER A 50 11.78 -11.35 -4.45
C SER A 50 12.41 -10.60 -5.64
N SER A 51 11.59 -9.94 -6.46
CA SER A 51 12.09 -9.12 -7.57
C SER A 51 12.88 -7.91 -7.04
N PRO A 52 14.11 -7.68 -7.52
CA PRO A 52 14.88 -6.49 -7.20
C PRO A 52 14.55 -5.31 -8.13
N GLY A 53 13.43 -5.38 -8.87
CA GLY A 53 13.05 -4.49 -9.96
C GLY A 53 13.07 -2.99 -9.63
N PRO A 54 12.72 -2.13 -10.61
CA PRO A 54 12.87 -0.69 -10.43
C PRO A 54 12.07 -0.17 -9.24
N PHE A 55 12.62 0.85 -8.59
CA PHE A 55 11.94 1.62 -7.57
C PHE A 55 11.17 2.77 -8.22
N TYR A 56 10.01 3.07 -7.67
CA TYR A 56 9.14 4.18 -8.05
C TYR A 56 8.79 4.99 -6.81
N ILE A 57 8.37 6.24 -7.01
CA ILE A 57 7.92 7.11 -5.93
C ILE A 57 6.41 6.87 -5.73
N LYS A 58 6.01 6.58 -4.49
CA LYS A 58 4.62 6.56 -4.04
C LYS A 58 4.34 7.82 -3.21
N HIS A 59 3.18 8.44 -3.42
CA HIS A 59 2.73 9.63 -2.70
C HIS A 59 2.44 9.36 -1.22
N ASP A 60 1.79 8.22 -0.94
CA ASP A 60 1.41 7.69 0.39
C ASP A 60 0.42 8.51 1.22
N ASP A 61 -0.12 9.60 0.67
CA ASP A 61 -1.41 10.11 1.12
C ASP A 61 -2.50 9.54 0.22
N ASP A 62 -3.42 8.76 0.80
CA ASP A 62 -4.56 8.14 0.09
C ASP A 62 -5.84 9.02 0.16
N ARG A 63 -5.73 10.25 0.67
CA ARG A 63 -6.85 11.20 0.77
C ARG A 63 -7.12 11.88 -0.57
N GLY A 64 -8.38 12.08 -0.97
CA GLY A 64 -8.67 12.62 -2.32
C GLY A 64 -8.39 14.12 -2.51
N ASP A 65 -8.02 14.87 -1.47
CA ASP A 65 -7.92 16.33 -1.45
C ASP A 65 -6.57 16.90 -1.90
N HIS A 66 -5.56 16.05 -2.13
CA HIS A 66 -4.24 16.47 -2.59
C HIS A 66 -4.10 16.51 -4.13
N ILE A 67 -5.15 16.17 -4.89
CA ILE A 67 -5.16 16.14 -6.36
C ILE A 67 -5.88 17.37 -6.90
N ARG A 68 -5.19 18.16 -7.72
CA ARG A 68 -5.80 19.28 -8.45
C ARG A 68 -6.19 18.84 -9.86
N ALA A 69 -7.47 18.93 -10.19
CA ALA A 69 -7.99 18.65 -11.53
C ALA A 69 -8.73 19.87 -12.12
N LEU A 70 -8.81 19.92 -13.46
CA LEU A 70 -9.74 20.81 -14.17
C LEU A 70 -11.17 20.25 -14.09
N GLU A 71 -12.15 21.03 -14.55
CA GLU A 71 -13.56 20.60 -14.59
C GLU A 71 -13.80 19.33 -15.42
N ASP A 72 -12.95 19.08 -16.42
CA ASP A 72 -13.00 17.87 -17.25
C ASP A 72 -12.30 16.65 -16.62
N GLY A 73 -11.76 16.79 -15.41
CA GLY A 73 -11.03 15.74 -14.69
C GLY A 73 -9.53 15.65 -15.03
N THR A 74 -9.00 16.49 -15.92
CA THR A 74 -7.57 16.52 -16.23
C THR A 74 -6.76 16.91 -14.99
N VAL A 75 -5.90 16.00 -14.51
CA VAL A 75 -5.00 16.26 -13.38
C VAL A 75 -3.94 17.29 -13.79
N THR A 76 -3.83 18.38 -13.03
CA THR A 76 -2.88 19.48 -13.27
C THR A 76 -1.80 19.59 -12.20
N GLY A 77 -1.95 18.86 -11.09
CA GLY A 77 -0.95 18.83 -10.04
C GLY A 77 -1.34 17.90 -8.89
N VAL A 78 -0.32 17.50 -8.14
CA VAL A 78 -0.41 16.71 -6.92
C VAL A 78 0.46 17.42 -5.87
N ILE A 79 -0.10 17.71 -4.71
CA ILE A 79 0.58 18.38 -3.57
C ILE A 79 0.68 17.43 -2.37
N ASP A 80 1.27 17.88 -1.26
CA ASP A 80 1.34 17.12 0.02
C ASP A 80 2.24 15.86 0.01
N TRP A 81 3.36 15.93 -0.71
CA TRP A 81 4.37 14.87 -0.86
C TRP A 81 5.19 14.53 0.41
N GLU A 82 4.82 14.98 1.60
CA GLU A 82 5.66 14.84 2.81
C GLU A 82 5.81 13.39 3.30
N TRP A 83 4.88 12.50 2.92
CA TRP A 83 4.90 11.06 3.21
C TRP A 83 5.44 10.21 2.07
N ALA A 84 5.88 10.84 0.98
CA ALA A 84 6.29 10.11 -0.21
C ALA A 84 7.55 9.27 0.04
N TYR A 85 7.58 8.07 -0.54
CA TYR A 85 8.73 7.18 -0.44
C TYR A 85 8.95 6.37 -1.72
N THR A 86 10.14 5.78 -1.83
CA THR A 86 10.47 4.84 -2.89
C THR A 86 10.01 3.43 -2.55
N THR A 87 9.27 2.78 -3.45
CA THR A 87 8.91 1.36 -3.33
C THR A 87 8.84 0.67 -4.70
N HIS A 88 8.41 -0.58 -4.73
CA HIS A 88 8.35 -1.42 -5.92
C HIS A 88 7.04 -1.20 -6.67
N LYS A 89 7.04 -1.59 -7.95
CA LYS A 89 5.94 -1.38 -8.90
C LYS A 89 4.57 -1.71 -8.30
N GLU A 90 4.44 -2.88 -7.70
CA GLU A 90 3.17 -3.43 -7.21
C GLU A 90 2.57 -2.56 -6.11
N GLU A 91 3.39 -1.99 -5.22
CA GLU A 91 2.92 -1.12 -4.14
C GLU A 91 2.72 0.32 -4.59
N THR A 92 3.50 0.80 -5.56
CA THR A 92 3.36 2.15 -6.11
C THR A 92 2.04 2.32 -6.87
N PHE A 93 1.63 1.30 -7.61
CA PHE A 93 0.45 1.37 -8.49
C PHE A 93 -0.77 0.63 -7.93
N CYS A 94 -0.72 0.12 -6.70
CA CYS A 94 -1.89 -0.48 -6.06
C CYS A 94 -2.98 0.56 -5.80
N SER A 95 -4.24 0.10 -5.74
CA SER A 95 -5.38 0.94 -5.36
C SER A 95 -5.17 1.56 -3.97
N PRO A 96 -5.52 2.85 -3.78
CA PRO A 96 -5.60 3.48 -2.45
C PRO A 96 -6.51 2.69 -1.51
N ILE A 97 -6.15 2.58 -0.23
CA ILE A 97 -6.96 1.83 0.74
C ILE A 97 -8.35 2.45 0.92
N GLY A 98 -8.46 3.77 0.73
CA GLY A 98 -9.72 4.50 0.78
C GLY A 98 -10.71 4.12 -0.33
N TRP A 99 -10.23 3.45 -1.38
CA TRP A 99 -11.06 2.95 -2.47
C TRP A 99 -11.46 1.48 -2.28
N ALA A 100 -10.98 0.78 -1.25
CA ALA A 100 -11.34 -0.61 -1.03
C ALA A 100 -12.85 -0.78 -0.84
N HIS A 101 -13.40 -1.90 -1.33
CA HIS A 101 -14.81 -2.23 -1.15
C HIS A 101 -15.22 -2.21 0.33
N LYS A 102 -16.43 -1.72 0.66
CA LYS A 102 -16.88 -1.55 2.07
C LYS A 102 -16.80 -2.83 2.91
N GLN A 103 -16.92 -3.99 2.26
CA GLN A 103 -16.81 -5.30 2.93
C GLN A 103 -15.38 -5.63 3.38
N PHE A 104 -14.35 -4.95 2.85
CA PHE A 104 -12.98 -5.06 3.29
C PHE A 104 -12.83 -4.81 4.80
N HIS A 105 -13.53 -3.79 5.31
CA HIS A 105 -13.56 -3.49 6.75
C HIS A 105 -14.30 -4.54 7.59
N SER A 106 -15.00 -5.47 6.95
CA SER A 106 -15.63 -6.65 7.57
C SER A 106 -14.82 -7.93 7.29
N TRP A 107 -13.52 -7.80 6.98
CA TRP A 107 -12.60 -8.91 6.70
C TRP A 107 -12.98 -9.75 5.49
N LYS A 108 -13.68 -9.16 4.51
CA LYS A 108 -14.05 -9.80 3.24
C LYS A 108 -13.41 -9.05 2.08
N ASN A 109 -12.67 -9.77 1.24
CA ASN A 109 -11.94 -9.17 0.12
C ASN A 109 -12.30 -9.83 -1.24
N ASP A 110 -13.53 -10.32 -1.37
CA ASP A 110 -13.98 -11.09 -2.54
C ASP A 110 -14.55 -10.22 -3.66
N ALA A 111 -14.55 -8.89 -3.49
CA ALA A 111 -15.13 -7.95 -4.43
C ALA A 111 -14.33 -6.64 -4.46
N LEU A 112 -14.18 -6.09 -5.66
CA LEU A 112 -13.63 -4.76 -5.90
C LEU A 112 -14.72 -3.69 -5.76
N SER A 113 -14.32 -2.49 -5.36
CA SER A 113 -15.16 -1.30 -5.42
C SER A 113 -15.35 -0.81 -6.86
N LYS A 114 -16.22 0.19 -7.03
CA LYS A 114 -16.38 0.85 -8.34
C LYS A 114 -15.12 1.60 -8.73
N GLU A 115 -14.47 2.22 -7.75
CA GLU A 115 -13.25 3.00 -7.92
C GLU A 115 -12.07 2.09 -8.32
N GLU A 116 -11.96 0.91 -7.72
CA GLU A 116 -10.97 -0.11 -8.09
C GLU A 116 -11.19 -0.63 -9.52
N ILE A 117 -12.46 -0.86 -9.92
CA ILE A 117 -12.79 -1.26 -11.29
C ILE A 117 -12.44 -0.14 -12.28
N CYS A 118 -12.75 1.12 -11.97
CA CYS A 118 -12.37 2.26 -12.82
C CYS A 118 -10.84 2.38 -12.96
N LEU A 119 -10.07 2.09 -11.91
CA LEU A 119 -8.60 2.09 -11.96
C LEU A 119 -8.07 0.99 -12.88
N LEU A 120 -8.61 -0.22 -12.77
CA LEU A 120 -8.32 -1.34 -13.69
C LEU A 120 -8.58 -0.94 -15.15
N ASP A 121 -9.76 -0.38 -15.44
CA ASP A 121 -10.14 0.05 -16.78
C ASP A 121 -9.20 1.14 -17.31
N ALA A 122 -8.78 2.07 -16.45
CA ALA A 122 -7.82 3.11 -16.80
C ALA A 122 -6.43 2.52 -17.15
N PHE A 123 -5.94 1.55 -16.39
CA PHE A 123 -4.69 0.86 -16.72
C PHE A 123 -4.77 0.11 -18.05
N ASN A 124 -5.88 -0.57 -18.31
CA ASN A 124 -6.11 -1.25 -19.59
C ASN A 124 -6.15 -0.25 -20.76
N ALA A 125 -6.87 0.86 -20.62
CA ALA A 125 -6.93 1.93 -21.62
C ALA A 125 -5.56 2.57 -21.89
N ALA A 126 -4.69 2.64 -20.87
CA ALA A 126 -3.32 3.11 -20.99
C ALA A 126 -2.32 2.06 -21.51
N ALA A 127 -2.81 0.89 -21.98
CA ALA A 127 -1.98 -0.24 -22.42
C ALA A 127 -1.00 -0.73 -21.33
N ARG A 128 -1.42 -0.69 -20.06
CA ARG A 128 -0.69 -1.19 -18.89
C ARG A 128 -1.46 -2.32 -18.18
N PRO A 129 -1.79 -3.43 -18.87
CA PRO A 129 -2.47 -4.57 -18.24
C PRO A 129 -1.61 -5.25 -17.17
N ASP A 130 -0.32 -4.94 -17.08
CA ASP A 130 0.55 -5.41 -15.99
C ASP A 130 0.31 -4.69 -14.65
N LEU A 131 -0.51 -3.63 -14.65
CA LEU A 131 -0.96 -2.90 -13.46
C LEU A 131 -2.45 -3.12 -13.15
N ALA A 132 -3.19 -3.77 -14.06
CA ALA A 132 -4.60 -4.07 -13.92
C ALA A 132 -4.82 -5.39 -13.17
#